data_AF-A0A9P3GZ68-F1
#
_entry.id   AF-A0A9P3GZ68-F1
#
_cell.length_a   1.000
_cell.length_b   1.000
_cell.length_c   1.000
_cell.angle_alpha   90.00
_cell.angle_beta   90.00
_cell.angle_gamma   90.00
#
_symmetry.space_group_name_H-M   'P 1'
#
loop_
_entity.id
_entity.type
_entity.pdbx_description
1 polymer ?
#
loop_
_entity_poly.entity_id
_entity_poly.type
_entity_poly.pdbx_seq_one_letter_code
_entity_poly.pdbx_strand_id
1 'polypeptide(L)'
;MPDSTIADNTGSLIPNREISLCCVVHDRSTTVSADILSTKTVDQLKQLICTPARFPGIAPEKFTLWKVSIPLLPKKDCRKILLDKVPSKEELDESDKISRVFSVQPPEKPIHILVQPLKQDAATGKRILTDAFPDGLPYNPPGPLLRTMVDQALASTHRNRVVLPVASLNPPHFIRNGESKPVFDENDQVVKVLVNDCGGHGRALEALEQVIEEVGSEYNVDSLMHHLRLKLENRYSEVLYNLPSTIDAMARAILTRAYLDPNKPVPGTEKLPGELAIAGLVRYVQPRGLGTGGYLTAPYIWLWLFSCSPRTGADPLLLKWRFCDYGDLMSKQNADSLPAFQFWQQFEYFVAAFRCFKSKVLDDGSRTSIGTVHRGARLNGDIEFTNHHLKLAFSSHHVNTKSTSDELRQVAALRCEHGTPDFRKGEHCIVNGPSAPFGDSFIRLDTEPFRTEVHQYKRITDGTMIDFKTEREKAASSKDFFMLFTAGDQPDIELPPLSGIVDRSNWDQHFGPFAGRAFVFATAGALDINRATRKDL
;
A
#
# COMPACT_ATOMS: atom_id res chain seq x y z
N MET A 1 -30.51 40.84 -67.80
CA MET A 1 -30.20 42.24 -67.51
C MET A 1 -31.49 43.03 -67.67
N PRO A 2 -31.99 43.79 -66.68
CA PRO A 2 -31.47 44.10 -65.32
C PRO A 2 -32.29 43.37 -64.21
N ASP A 3 -31.77 43.05 -63.00
CA ASP A 3 -31.41 43.89 -61.83
C ASP A 3 -32.56 44.75 -61.30
N SER A 4 -32.88 44.93 -60.01
CA SER A 4 -32.47 44.48 -58.66
C SER A 4 -33.57 45.09 -57.73
N THR A 5 -33.94 44.56 -56.56
CA THR A 5 -33.31 44.91 -55.28
C THR A 5 -33.71 43.95 -54.15
N ILE A 6 -32.73 43.75 -53.29
CA ILE A 6 -32.67 43.03 -52.02
C ILE A 6 -33.52 43.76 -50.97
N ALA A 7 -34.28 43.01 -50.18
CA ALA A 7 -34.76 43.44 -48.87
C ALA A 7 -34.14 42.53 -47.80
N ASP A 8 -33.17 43.11 -47.08
CA ASP A 8 -32.56 42.58 -45.88
C ASP A 8 -33.63 42.26 -44.84
N ASN A 9 -33.75 40.99 -44.47
CA ASN A 9 -34.39 40.58 -43.23
C ASN A 9 -33.28 40.25 -42.22
N THR A 10 -32.80 41.30 -41.56
CA THR A 10 -31.86 41.21 -40.44
C THR A 10 -32.54 40.52 -39.26
N GLY A 11 -32.49 39.19 -39.25
CA GLY A 11 -32.64 38.41 -38.04
C GLY A 11 -31.59 38.90 -37.05
N SER A 12 -32.05 39.48 -35.93
CA SER A 12 -31.22 39.97 -34.84
C SER A 12 -30.20 38.89 -34.42
N LEU A 13 -28.96 39.05 -34.90
CA LEU A 13 -27.79 38.35 -34.41
C LEU A 13 -27.62 38.75 -32.95
N ILE A 14 -27.85 37.81 -32.04
CA ILE A 14 -27.48 37.98 -30.63
C ILE A 14 -25.99 38.32 -30.63
N PRO A 15 -25.57 39.48 -30.07
CA PRO A 15 -24.18 39.87 -30.07
C PRO A 15 -23.33 38.81 -29.37
N ASN A 16 -22.16 38.53 -29.93
CA ASN A 16 -21.16 37.61 -29.38
C ASN A 16 -20.76 38.13 -27.99
N ARG A 17 -21.33 37.55 -26.93
CA ARG A 17 -21.17 38.00 -25.53
C ARG A 17 -20.59 36.86 -24.72
N GLU A 18 -19.70 37.19 -23.80
CA GLU A 18 -19.14 36.25 -22.84
C GLU A 18 -20.11 36.06 -21.66
N ILE A 19 -20.40 34.81 -21.33
CA ILE A 19 -21.32 34.41 -20.28
C ILE A 19 -20.50 33.70 -19.19
N SER A 20 -20.60 34.20 -17.96
CA SER A 20 -19.96 33.61 -16.78
C SER A 20 -20.92 32.65 -16.10
N LEU A 21 -20.56 31.37 -16.06
CA LEU A 21 -21.39 30.30 -15.50
C LEU A 21 -20.76 29.76 -14.21
N CYS A 22 -21.59 29.55 -13.19
CA CYS A 22 -21.16 28.97 -11.92
C CYS A 22 -21.48 27.48 -11.97
N CYS A 23 -20.43 26.65 -11.97
CA CYS A 23 -20.52 25.21 -12.13
C CYS A 23 -20.19 24.50 -10.82
N VAL A 24 -20.94 23.47 -10.45
CA VAL A 24 -20.64 22.61 -9.30
C VAL A 24 -20.69 21.14 -9.72
N VAL A 25 -19.88 20.28 -9.12
CA VAL A 25 -19.94 18.83 -9.37
C VAL A 25 -20.90 18.18 -8.39
N HIS A 26 -21.69 17.24 -8.89
CA HIS A 26 -22.60 16.41 -8.10
C HIS A 26 -21.86 15.80 -6.88
N ASP A 27 -22.46 15.91 -5.70
CA ASP A 27 -21.89 15.46 -4.40
C ASP A 27 -20.60 16.20 -3.95
N ARG A 28 -20.27 17.35 -4.57
CA ARG A 28 -19.20 18.25 -4.11
C ARG A 28 -19.76 19.63 -3.75
N SER A 29 -19.01 20.37 -2.92
CA SER A 29 -19.32 21.74 -2.51
C SER A 29 -18.47 22.81 -3.22
N THR A 30 -17.51 22.40 -4.05
CA THR A 30 -16.61 23.29 -4.78
C THR A 30 -17.28 23.83 -6.05
N THR A 31 -17.49 25.15 -6.08
CA THR A 31 -17.98 25.89 -7.25
C THR A 31 -16.82 26.41 -8.08
N VAL A 32 -16.93 26.33 -9.40
CA VAL A 32 -15.96 26.86 -10.37
C VAL A 32 -16.68 27.82 -11.31
N SER A 33 -16.07 28.96 -11.61
CA SER A 33 -16.56 29.87 -12.66
C SER A 33 -16.03 29.44 -14.02
N ALA A 34 -16.90 29.40 -15.02
CA ALA A 34 -16.56 29.11 -16.41
C ALA A 34 -17.11 30.22 -17.32
N ASP A 35 -16.19 31.00 -17.90
CA ASP A 35 -16.51 32.05 -18.86
C ASP A 35 -16.49 31.46 -20.28
N ILE A 36 -17.60 31.60 -21.00
CA ILE A 36 -17.77 31.04 -22.35
C ILE A 36 -18.55 32.00 -23.26
N LEU A 37 -18.15 32.06 -24.54
CA LEU A 37 -18.86 32.84 -25.54
C LEU A 37 -20.23 32.23 -25.87
N SER A 38 -21.26 33.07 -25.97
CA SER A 38 -22.65 32.68 -26.26
C SER A 38 -22.86 31.95 -27.61
N THR A 39 -21.89 32.08 -28.52
CA THR A 39 -21.85 31.43 -29.84
C THR A 39 -21.31 30.01 -29.80
N LYS A 40 -20.69 29.59 -28.70
CA LYS A 40 -20.12 28.24 -28.50
C LYS A 40 -21.21 27.21 -28.19
N THR A 41 -20.84 25.94 -28.31
CA THR A 41 -21.73 24.80 -28.00
C THR A 41 -21.56 24.33 -26.54
N VAL A 42 -22.51 23.53 -26.07
CA VAL A 42 -22.42 22.84 -24.78
C VAL A 42 -21.24 21.87 -24.74
N ASP A 43 -20.88 21.21 -25.85
CA ASP A 43 -19.65 20.40 -25.93
C ASP A 43 -18.38 21.21 -25.62
N GLN A 44 -18.27 22.41 -26.19
CA GLN A 44 -17.14 23.30 -25.91
C GLN A 44 -17.12 23.79 -24.45
N LEU A 45 -18.29 23.90 -23.81
CA LEU A 45 -18.40 24.14 -22.37
C LEU A 45 -17.93 22.92 -21.56
N LYS A 46 -18.28 21.69 -21.97
CA LYS A 46 -17.78 20.46 -21.32
C LYS A 46 -16.25 20.42 -21.35
N GLN A 47 -15.63 20.68 -22.51
CA GLN A 47 -14.18 20.71 -22.64
C GLN A 47 -13.52 21.77 -21.75
N LEU A 48 -14.14 22.96 -21.66
CA LEU A 48 -13.66 24.04 -20.82
C LEU A 48 -13.73 23.70 -19.32
N ILE A 49 -14.76 22.96 -18.89
CA ILE A 49 -14.92 22.49 -17.51
C ILE A 49 -13.89 21.39 -17.17
N CYS A 50 -13.47 20.57 -18.14
CA CYS A 50 -12.51 19.47 -17.96
C CYS A 50 -11.04 19.88 -17.83
N THR A 51 -10.72 21.17 -17.88
CA THR A 51 -9.32 21.57 -17.74
C THR A 51 -8.77 21.16 -16.36
N PRO A 52 -7.52 20.69 -16.28
CA PRO A 52 -6.91 20.20 -15.02
C PRO A 52 -6.98 21.20 -13.86
N ALA A 53 -7.04 22.49 -14.18
CA ALA A 53 -7.15 23.59 -13.22
C ALA A 53 -8.55 23.73 -12.56
N ARG A 54 -9.60 23.14 -13.16
CA ARG A 54 -10.99 23.31 -12.73
C ARG A 54 -11.55 22.05 -12.08
N PHE A 55 -11.43 20.89 -12.72
CA PHE A 55 -11.82 19.59 -12.15
C PHE A 55 -10.83 18.49 -12.54
N PRO A 56 -9.83 18.17 -11.70
CA PRO A 56 -8.85 17.14 -12.03
C PRO A 56 -9.50 15.75 -12.11
N GLY A 57 -9.19 15.02 -13.19
CA GLY A 57 -9.51 13.59 -13.34
C GLY A 57 -10.87 13.23 -13.94
N ILE A 58 -11.59 14.18 -14.55
CA ILE A 58 -12.87 13.92 -15.24
C ILE A 58 -12.70 14.16 -16.74
N ALA A 59 -12.89 13.13 -17.56
CA ALA A 59 -12.91 13.26 -19.02
C ALA A 59 -14.25 13.83 -19.52
N PRO A 60 -14.29 14.64 -20.59
CA PRO A 60 -15.52 15.24 -21.15
C PRO A 60 -16.64 14.22 -21.42
N GLU A 61 -16.25 13.03 -21.84
CA GLU A 61 -17.13 11.92 -22.21
C GLU A 61 -17.74 11.18 -21.00
N LYS A 62 -17.33 11.54 -19.77
CA LYS A 62 -17.70 10.82 -18.53
C LYS A 62 -18.69 11.59 -17.65
N PHE A 63 -19.39 12.62 -18.17
CA PHE A 63 -20.41 13.34 -17.42
C PHE A 63 -21.47 14.04 -18.29
N THR A 64 -22.63 14.27 -17.68
CA THR A 64 -23.73 15.08 -18.20
C THR A 64 -23.77 16.44 -17.52
N LEU A 65 -24.21 17.46 -18.26
CA LEU A 65 -24.40 18.82 -17.76
C LEU A 65 -25.89 19.09 -17.55
N TRP A 66 -26.22 19.64 -16.40
CA TRP A 66 -27.58 20.03 -16.05
C TRP A 66 -27.63 21.52 -15.80
N LYS A 67 -28.53 22.23 -16.47
CA LYS A 67 -28.88 23.59 -16.12
C LYS A 67 -29.77 23.57 -14.88
N VAL A 68 -29.35 24.33 -13.87
CA VAL A 68 -30.01 24.42 -12.57
C VAL A 68 -30.10 25.88 -12.13
N SER A 69 -30.99 26.17 -11.18
CA SER A 69 -31.07 27.47 -10.53
C SER A 69 -31.10 27.26 -9.02
N ILE A 70 -29.91 27.25 -8.39
CA ILE A 70 -29.76 27.00 -6.95
C ILE A 70 -29.15 28.24 -6.31
N PRO A 71 -29.81 28.91 -5.35
CA PRO A 71 -29.24 30.07 -4.68
C PRO A 71 -27.96 29.69 -3.91
N LEU A 72 -26.89 30.49 -4.04
CA LEU A 72 -25.65 30.29 -3.28
C LEU A 72 -25.92 30.49 -1.79
N LEU A 73 -25.85 29.40 -1.01
CA LEU A 73 -25.89 29.47 0.45
C LEU A 73 -24.53 29.99 0.99
N PRO A 74 -24.50 30.74 2.10
CA PRO A 74 -23.26 31.17 2.74
C PRO A 74 -22.35 29.96 3.07
N LYS A 75 -21.03 30.14 2.99
CA LYS A 75 -20.00 29.08 3.16
C LYS A 75 -20.15 28.19 4.42
N LYS A 76 -20.91 28.61 5.44
CA LYS A 76 -21.19 27.84 6.65
C LYS A 76 -22.29 26.77 6.48
N ASP A 77 -23.08 26.81 5.41
CA ASP A 77 -24.24 25.93 5.18
C ASP A 77 -24.15 25.10 3.88
N CYS A 78 -22.97 24.97 3.27
CA CYS A 78 -22.78 24.21 2.03
C CYS A 78 -22.99 22.70 2.22
N ARG A 79 -24.25 22.25 2.26
CA ARG A 79 -24.63 20.83 2.14
C ARG A 79 -24.31 20.34 0.72
N LYS A 80 -23.92 19.07 0.61
CA LYS A 80 -23.74 18.37 -0.68
C LYS A 80 -24.97 18.58 -1.57
N ILE A 81 -24.76 19.10 -2.78
CA ILE A 81 -25.83 19.30 -3.76
C ILE A 81 -26.05 17.99 -4.51
N LEU A 82 -27.22 17.41 -4.32
CA LEU A 82 -27.66 16.18 -5.00
C LEU A 82 -28.68 16.56 -6.08
N LEU A 83 -28.53 16.01 -7.29
CA LEU A 83 -29.39 16.31 -8.44
C LEU A 83 -30.87 16.00 -8.15
N ASP A 84 -31.14 15.00 -7.30
CA ASP A 84 -32.50 14.58 -6.93
C ASP A 84 -33.21 15.58 -6.00
N LYS A 85 -32.46 16.50 -5.38
CA LYS A 85 -32.98 17.54 -4.48
C LYS A 85 -33.13 18.91 -5.18
N VAL A 86 -32.81 18.99 -6.47
CA VAL A 86 -32.94 20.22 -7.25
C VAL A 86 -34.33 20.24 -7.91
N PRO A 87 -35.20 21.21 -7.55
CA PRO A 87 -36.58 21.22 -8.02
C PRO A 87 -36.74 21.60 -9.50
N SER A 88 -35.77 22.30 -10.08
CA SER A 88 -35.76 22.69 -11.50
C SER A 88 -34.40 22.35 -12.11
N LYS A 89 -34.39 21.36 -13.01
CA LYS A 89 -33.21 20.86 -13.72
C LYS A 89 -33.57 20.55 -15.17
N GLU A 90 -32.69 20.95 -16.09
CA GLU A 90 -32.80 20.71 -17.53
C GLU A 90 -31.48 20.08 -17.99
N GLU A 91 -31.54 18.90 -18.62
CA GLU A 91 -30.36 18.25 -19.19
C GLU A 91 -29.94 19.00 -20.48
N LEU A 92 -28.64 19.24 -20.64
CA LEU A 92 -28.11 20.00 -21.77
C LEU A 92 -27.58 19.07 -22.87
N ASP A 93 -28.09 19.24 -24.08
CA ASP A 93 -27.61 18.55 -25.27
C ASP A 93 -26.28 19.16 -25.75
N GLU A 94 -25.32 18.33 -26.13
CA GLU A 94 -23.97 18.75 -26.55
C GLU A 94 -23.98 19.63 -27.80
N SER A 95 -24.99 19.45 -28.66
CA SER A 95 -25.16 20.19 -29.90
C SER A 95 -25.81 21.57 -29.71
N ASP A 96 -26.37 21.84 -28.53
CA ASP A 96 -27.02 23.11 -28.26
C ASP A 96 -26.02 24.26 -28.15
N LYS A 97 -26.44 25.43 -28.67
CA LYS A 97 -25.69 26.68 -28.50
C LYS A 97 -25.96 27.26 -27.12
N ILE A 98 -24.93 27.79 -26.46
CA ILE A 98 -25.05 28.43 -25.14
C ILE A 98 -26.10 29.56 -25.14
N SER A 99 -26.18 30.34 -26.21
CA SER A 99 -27.21 31.39 -26.41
C SER A 99 -28.65 30.89 -26.46
N ARG A 100 -28.89 29.62 -26.80
CA ARG A 100 -30.23 29.00 -26.73
C ARG A 100 -30.56 28.56 -25.31
N VAL A 101 -29.57 28.03 -24.59
CA VAL A 101 -29.71 27.53 -23.21
C VAL A 101 -29.82 28.67 -22.20
N PHE A 102 -29.04 29.74 -22.39
CA PHE A 102 -28.97 30.94 -21.58
C PHE A 102 -29.26 32.18 -22.44
N SER A 103 -30.54 32.40 -22.74
CA SER A 103 -31.01 33.52 -23.56
C SER A 103 -30.80 34.90 -22.92
N VAL A 104 -30.57 34.94 -21.61
CA VAL A 104 -30.28 36.14 -20.81
C VAL A 104 -29.07 35.84 -19.91
N GLN A 105 -28.25 36.86 -19.63
CA GLN A 105 -27.11 36.72 -18.70
C GLN A 105 -27.60 36.17 -17.36
N PRO A 106 -27.06 35.04 -16.89
CA PRO A 106 -27.46 34.47 -15.61
C PRO A 106 -27.07 35.43 -14.47
N PRO A 107 -27.91 35.56 -13.42
CA PRO A 107 -27.58 36.38 -12.27
C PRO A 107 -26.31 35.88 -11.56
N GLU A 108 -25.52 36.73 -10.91
CA GLU A 108 -24.23 36.31 -10.30
C GLU A 108 -24.36 35.35 -9.09
N LYS A 109 -25.57 35.19 -8.54
CA LYS A 109 -25.80 34.60 -7.21
C LYS A 109 -26.35 33.16 -7.14
N PRO A 110 -26.81 32.49 -8.22
CA PRO A 110 -27.06 31.06 -8.19
C PRO A 110 -25.97 30.21 -8.87
N ILE A 111 -25.97 28.92 -8.56
CA ILE A 111 -25.29 27.90 -9.36
C ILE A 111 -26.10 27.69 -10.63
N HIS A 112 -25.43 27.75 -11.78
CA HIS A 112 -26.02 27.69 -13.12
C HIS A 112 -25.95 26.29 -13.73
N ILE A 113 -24.89 25.56 -13.41
CA ILE A 113 -24.61 24.24 -13.99
C ILE A 113 -24.25 23.24 -12.90
N LEU A 114 -24.90 22.08 -12.92
CA LEU A 114 -24.52 20.90 -12.16
C LEU A 114 -23.88 19.87 -13.11
N VAL A 115 -22.65 19.48 -12.80
CA VAL A 115 -21.88 18.45 -13.51
C VAL A 115 -22.16 17.12 -12.85
N GLN A 116 -22.87 16.21 -13.53
CA GLN A 116 -23.14 14.87 -13.03
C GLN A 116 -22.21 13.88 -13.74
N PRO A 117 -21.22 13.28 -13.05
CA PRO A 117 -20.47 12.16 -13.59
C PRO A 117 -21.44 11.09 -14.06
N LEU A 118 -21.27 10.60 -15.28
CA LEU A 118 -21.95 9.40 -15.74
C LEU A 118 -21.64 8.34 -14.70
N LYS A 119 -22.69 7.76 -14.14
CA LYS A 119 -22.52 6.51 -13.41
C LYS A 119 -21.86 5.60 -14.45
N GLN A 120 -20.59 5.25 -14.24
CA GLN A 120 -20.07 4.01 -14.81
C GLN A 120 -21.18 3.02 -14.51
N ASP A 121 -21.75 2.40 -15.55
CA ASP A 121 -22.70 1.34 -15.35
C ASP A 121 -22.02 0.40 -14.37
N ALA A 122 -22.52 0.49 -13.15
CA ALA A 122 -22.40 -0.57 -12.20
C ALA A 122 -23.13 -1.67 -12.92
N ALA A 123 -22.37 -2.50 -13.65
CA ALA A 123 -22.69 -3.91 -13.73
C ALA A 123 -23.17 -4.24 -12.33
N THR A 124 -24.47 -4.50 -12.24
CA THR A 124 -25.25 -4.66 -11.03
C THR A 124 -24.81 -5.96 -10.37
N GLY A 125 -23.58 -5.97 -9.88
CA GLY A 125 -23.09 -6.82 -8.83
C GLY A 125 -23.05 -5.98 -7.57
N LYS A 126 -24.21 -5.48 -7.13
CA LYS A 126 -24.40 -5.10 -5.72
C LYS A 126 -24.44 -6.41 -4.94
N ARG A 127 -23.26 -7.02 -4.82
CA ARG A 127 -23.04 -8.34 -4.23
C ARG A 127 -22.99 -8.16 -2.72
N ILE A 128 -24.09 -8.52 -2.06
CA ILE A 128 -24.23 -8.60 -0.61
C ILE A 128 -23.25 -9.67 -0.11
N LEU A 129 -22.90 -9.65 1.17
CA LEU A 129 -21.99 -10.58 1.88
C LEU A 129 -22.22 -12.10 1.65
N THR A 130 -23.23 -12.48 0.87
CA THR A 130 -23.61 -13.84 0.47
C THR A 130 -22.76 -14.41 -0.67
N ASP A 131 -22.02 -13.59 -1.42
CA ASP A 131 -21.23 -14.03 -2.58
C ASP A 131 -19.83 -14.57 -2.23
N ALA A 132 -19.69 -15.10 -1.01
CA ALA A 132 -18.50 -15.79 -0.52
C ALA A 132 -18.35 -17.23 -1.04
N PHE A 133 -19.26 -17.69 -1.91
CA PHE A 133 -19.26 -19.03 -2.49
C PHE A 133 -19.11 -18.99 -4.02
N PRO A 134 -18.47 -20.00 -4.63
CA PRO A 134 -18.37 -20.11 -6.08
C PRO A 134 -19.76 -20.24 -6.72
N ASP A 135 -19.97 -19.52 -7.82
CA ASP A 135 -21.20 -19.60 -8.62
C ASP A 135 -21.35 -21.05 -9.15
N GLY A 136 -22.33 -21.80 -8.62
CA GLY A 136 -22.56 -23.19 -9.05
C GLY A 136 -23.47 -24.07 -8.17
N LEU A 137 -23.85 -23.64 -6.96
CA LEU A 137 -24.83 -24.35 -6.12
C LEU A 137 -25.90 -23.37 -5.59
N PRO A 138 -27.19 -23.74 -5.60
CA PRO A 138 -28.26 -22.87 -5.14
C PRO A 138 -28.14 -22.64 -3.62
N TYR A 139 -27.63 -21.47 -3.24
CA TYR A 139 -27.60 -21.00 -1.86
C TYR A 139 -28.81 -20.11 -1.60
N ASN A 140 -29.69 -20.54 -0.70
CA ASN A 140 -30.74 -19.68 -0.16
C ASN A 140 -30.15 -18.83 0.97
N PRO A 141 -30.04 -17.50 0.81
CA PRO A 141 -29.45 -16.65 1.83
C PRO A 141 -30.35 -16.59 3.07
N PRO A 142 -29.81 -16.80 4.30
CA PRO A 142 -30.55 -16.49 5.51
C PRO A 142 -30.79 -14.97 5.58
N GLY A 143 -31.98 -14.57 6.02
CA GLY A 143 -32.38 -13.17 6.12
C GLY A 143 -31.40 -12.32 6.97
N PRO A 144 -31.42 -10.98 6.80
CA PRO A 144 -30.51 -10.11 7.52
C PRO A 144 -30.81 -10.20 9.02
N LEU A 145 -29.74 -10.33 9.83
CA LEU A 145 -29.70 -10.34 11.32
C LEU A 145 -29.47 -11.68 12.05
N LEU A 146 -28.94 -12.73 11.42
CA LEU A 146 -28.51 -13.92 12.18
C LEU A 146 -27.09 -13.83 12.76
N ARG A 147 -26.15 -13.10 12.14
CA ARG A 147 -24.72 -13.15 12.52
C ARG A 147 -24.35 -12.31 13.74
N THR A 148 -24.82 -11.07 13.82
CA THR A 148 -24.64 -10.22 15.03
C THR A 148 -25.30 -10.84 16.26
N MET A 149 -26.44 -11.53 16.09
CA MET A 149 -27.08 -12.28 17.17
C MET A 149 -26.27 -13.51 17.59
N VAL A 150 -25.68 -14.25 16.65
CA VAL A 150 -24.79 -15.38 16.98
C VAL A 150 -23.52 -14.90 17.69
N ASP A 151 -22.88 -13.83 17.21
CA ASP A 151 -21.65 -13.32 17.82
C ASP A 151 -21.91 -12.72 19.21
N GLN A 152 -23.01 -11.99 19.41
CA GLN A 152 -23.46 -11.52 20.72
C GLN A 152 -23.87 -12.67 21.64
N ALA A 153 -24.57 -13.69 21.12
CA ALA A 153 -24.95 -14.87 21.89
C ALA A 153 -23.74 -15.73 22.27
N LEU A 154 -22.68 -15.74 21.46
CA LEU A 154 -21.43 -16.45 21.73
C LEU A 154 -20.45 -15.63 22.57
N ALA A 155 -20.58 -14.30 22.65
CA ALA A 155 -19.75 -13.42 23.46
C ALA A 155 -19.81 -13.73 24.96
N SER A 156 -20.97 -14.16 25.45
CA SER A 156 -21.17 -14.57 26.85
C SER A 156 -20.81 -16.03 27.14
N THR A 157 -20.40 -16.81 26.13
CA THR A 157 -20.14 -18.25 26.30
C THR A 157 -18.69 -18.53 26.63
N HIS A 158 -18.45 -19.36 27.64
CA HIS A 158 -17.12 -19.89 28.00
C HIS A 158 -16.59 -20.94 26.99
N ARG A 159 -17.13 -20.99 25.76
CA ARG A 159 -16.80 -22.01 24.77
C ARG A 159 -15.53 -21.64 24.02
N ASN A 160 -14.68 -22.63 23.83
CA ASN A 160 -13.42 -22.47 23.11
C ASN A 160 -13.71 -22.11 21.65
N ARG A 161 -13.25 -20.92 21.21
CA ARG A 161 -13.46 -20.44 19.84
C ARG A 161 -12.35 -20.97 18.96
N VAL A 162 -12.70 -21.82 18.01
CA VAL A 162 -11.76 -22.33 17.00
C VAL A 162 -12.00 -21.57 15.71
N VAL A 163 -11.05 -20.72 15.33
CA VAL A 163 -11.05 -20.07 14.01
C VAL A 163 -10.63 -21.12 12.98
N LEU A 164 -11.51 -21.46 12.05
CA LEU A 164 -11.15 -22.34 10.95
C LEU A 164 -10.21 -21.59 10.00
N PRO A 165 -8.99 -22.09 9.75
CA PRO A 165 -8.06 -21.42 8.86
C PRO A 165 -8.61 -21.42 7.43
N VAL A 166 -8.70 -20.23 6.82
CA VAL A 166 -8.91 -20.13 5.36
C VAL A 166 -7.59 -20.48 4.70
N ALA A 167 -7.56 -21.64 4.02
CA ALA A 167 -6.36 -22.09 3.32
C ALA A 167 -5.96 -21.08 2.22
N SER A 168 -4.65 -20.86 2.04
CA SER A 168 -4.16 -20.20 0.83
C SER A 168 -4.46 -21.08 -0.36
N LEU A 169 -4.97 -20.46 -1.43
CA LEU A 169 -5.23 -21.16 -2.68
C LEU A 169 -3.95 -21.15 -3.52
N ASN A 170 -3.65 -22.28 -4.15
CA ASN A 170 -2.70 -22.28 -5.25
C ASN A 170 -3.30 -21.49 -6.44
N PRO A 171 -2.46 -20.91 -7.30
CA PRO A 171 -2.93 -20.27 -8.52
C PRO A 171 -3.81 -21.23 -9.34
N PRO A 172 -4.97 -20.76 -9.84
CA PRO A 172 -5.91 -21.59 -10.59
C PRO A 172 -5.33 -22.08 -11.92
N HIS A 173 -5.91 -23.15 -12.44
CA HIS A 173 -5.65 -23.68 -13.78
C HIS A 173 -6.95 -23.72 -14.56
N PHE A 174 -6.90 -23.38 -15.84
CA PHE A 174 -7.97 -23.64 -16.77
C PHE A 174 -7.90 -25.08 -17.26
N ILE A 175 -9.06 -25.74 -17.36
CA ILE A 175 -9.19 -27.00 -18.10
C ILE A 175 -9.76 -26.67 -19.46
N ARG A 176 -8.98 -26.86 -20.52
CA ARG A 176 -9.43 -26.66 -21.90
C ARG A 176 -9.09 -27.91 -22.70
N ASN A 177 -10.11 -28.56 -23.28
CA ASN A 177 -9.97 -29.82 -24.02
C ASN A 177 -9.30 -30.96 -23.22
N GLY A 178 -9.51 -31.01 -21.90
CA GLY A 178 -8.91 -32.02 -21.03
C GLY A 178 -7.46 -31.74 -20.62
N GLU A 179 -6.83 -30.70 -21.16
CA GLU A 179 -5.52 -30.23 -20.73
C GLU A 179 -5.65 -29.16 -19.64
N SER A 180 -4.87 -29.33 -18.57
CA SER A 180 -4.73 -28.32 -17.51
C SER A 180 -3.68 -27.30 -17.93
N LYS A 181 -4.04 -26.03 -18.01
CA LYS A 181 -3.13 -24.92 -18.30
C LYS A 181 -3.19 -23.89 -17.17
N PRO A 182 -2.04 -23.37 -16.70
CA PRO A 182 -2.04 -22.35 -15.66
C PRO A 182 -2.75 -21.09 -16.15
N VAL A 183 -3.52 -20.45 -15.26
CA VAL A 183 -4.19 -19.17 -15.56
C VAL A 183 -3.16 -18.05 -15.74
N PHE A 184 -2.08 -18.09 -14.95
CA PHE A 184 -1.00 -17.12 -14.96
C PHE A 184 0.25 -17.73 -15.60
N ASP A 185 0.89 -16.99 -16.51
CA ASP A 185 2.20 -17.40 -17.02
C ASP A 185 3.28 -17.07 -15.99
N GLU A 186 3.55 -18.01 -15.07
CA GLU A 186 4.59 -17.83 -14.05
C GLU A 186 6.03 -17.85 -14.60
N ASN A 187 6.22 -18.05 -15.91
CA ASN A 187 7.51 -17.78 -16.55
C ASN A 187 7.76 -16.27 -16.68
N ASP A 188 6.71 -15.45 -16.71
CA ASP A 188 6.81 -14.01 -16.58
C ASP A 188 7.06 -13.66 -15.11
N GLN A 189 8.23 -13.10 -14.83
CA GLN A 189 8.65 -12.78 -13.47
C GLN A 189 7.79 -11.69 -12.83
N VAL A 190 7.24 -10.76 -13.61
CA VAL A 190 6.29 -9.77 -13.12
C VAL A 190 5.04 -10.49 -12.67
N VAL A 191 4.44 -11.31 -13.54
CA VAL A 191 3.23 -12.07 -13.21
C VAL A 191 3.47 -12.95 -11.98
N LYS A 192 4.63 -13.60 -11.88
CA LYS A 192 5.02 -14.39 -10.70
C LYS A 192 5.08 -13.55 -9.42
N VAL A 193 5.69 -12.37 -9.45
CA VAL A 193 5.71 -11.45 -8.29
C VAL A 193 4.28 -11.03 -7.92
N LEU A 194 3.43 -10.72 -8.90
CA LEU A 194 2.05 -10.30 -8.67
C LEU A 194 1.16 -11.41 -8.11
N VAL A 195 1.32 -12.63 -8.62
CA VAL A 195 0.65 -13.83 -8.09
C VAL A 195 1.07 -14.08 -6.64
N ASN A 196 2.37 -13.93 -6.33
CA ASN A 196 2.88 -14.03 -4.97
C ASN A 196 2.33 -12.90 -4.06
N ASP A 197 2.25 -11.67 -4.56
CA ASP A 197 1.69 -10.53 -3.83
C ASP A 197 0.18 -10.67 -3.59
N CYS A 198 -0.53 -11.46 -4.41
CA CYS A 198 -1.91 -11.90 -4.19
C CYS A 198 -2.05 -13.00 -3.11
N GLY A 199 -0.96 -13.65 -2.71
CA GLY A 199 -0.85 -14.48 -1.50
C GLY A 199 -1.87 -15.64 -1.42
N GLY A 200 -2.30 -16.17 -2.56
CA GLY A 200 -3.31 -17.23 -2.62
C GLY A 200 -4.70 -16.79 -2.16
N HIS A 201 -5.01 -15.50 -2.30
CA HIS A 201 -6.34 -14.96 -2.04
C HIS A 201 -7.15 -14.97 -3.34
N GLY A 202 -8.15 -15.84 -3.43
CA GLY A 202 -8.88 -16.11 -4.67
C GLY A 202 -9.42 -14.85 -5.35
N ARG A 203 -9.97 -13.90 -4.57
CA ARG A 203 -10.51 -12.64 -5.12
C ARG A 203 -9.44 -11.68 -5.62
N ALA A 204 -8.25 -11.71 -5.02
CA ALA A 204 -7.10 -10.96 -5.53
C ALA A 204 -6.58 -11.57 -6.83
N LEU A 205 -6.50 -12.91 -6.91
CA LEU A 205 -6.11 -13.62 -8.12
C LEU A 205 -7.11 -13.40 -9.27
N GLU A 206 -8.43 -13.48 -9.01
CA GLU A 206 -9.46 -13.15 -10.00
C GLU A 206 -9.34 -11.69 -10.49
N ALA A 207 -9.05 -10.74 -9.60
CA ALA A 207 -8.87 -9.35 -10.00
C ALA A 207 -7.60 -9.17 -10.87
N LEU A 208 -6.52 -9.89 -10.55
CA LEU A 208 -5.28 -9.89 -11.32
C LEU A 208 -5.49 -10.47 -12.72
N GLU A 209 -6.17 -11.61 -12.83
CA GLU A 209 -6.54 -12.23 -14.11
C GLU A 209 -7.29 -11.24 -15.01
N GLN A 210 -8.38 -10.65 -14.50
CA GLN A 210 -9.18 -9.70 -15.28
C GLN A 210 -8.37 -8.47 -15.70
N VAL A 211 -7.43 -8.01 -14.87
CA VAL A 211 -6.58 -6.86 -15.19
C VAL A 211 -5.54 -7.22 -16.26
N ILE A 212 -4.97 -8.43 -16.21
CA ILE A 212 -4.06 -8.92 -17.26
C ILE A 212 -4.82 -9.04 -18.60
N GLU A 213 -6.05 -9.55 -18.60
CA GLU A 213 -6.89 -9.62 -19.80
C GLU A 213 -7.25 -8.24 -20.36
N GLU A 214 -7.61 -7.27 -19.49
CA GLU A 214 -8.00 -5.92 -19.89
C GLU A 214 -6.84 -5.09 -20.46
N VAL A 215 -5.63 -5.25 -19.93
CA VAL A 215 -4.45 -4.46 -20.35
C VAL A 215 -3.73 -5.12 -21.54
N GLY A 216 -3.79 -6.44 -21.70
CA GLY A 216 -3.16 -7.15 -22.82
C GLY A 216 -1.64 -7.33 -22.64
N SER A 217 -0.89 -7.43 -23.75
CA SER A 217 0.53 -7.79 -23.75
C SER A 217 1.51 -6.61 -23.60
N GLU A 218 1.04 -5.37 -23.69
CA GLU A 218 1.88 -4.16 -23.54
C GLU A 218 1.52 -3.46 -22.23
N TYR A 219 2.14 -3.87 -21.14
CA TYR A 219 1.95 -3.24 -19.83
C TYR A 219 3.27 -2.88 -19.15
N ASN A 220 3.33 -1.68 -18.58
CA ASN A 220 4.27 -1.38 -17.51
C ASN A 220 3.66 -1.92 -16.20
N VAL A 221 4.48 -2.59 -15.38
CA VAL A 221 4.14 -3.10 -14.05
C VAL A 221 3.45 -2.07 -13.18
N ASP A 222 3.89 -0.81 -13.19
CA ASP A 222 3.25 0.27 -12.43
C ASP A 222 1.79 0.48 -12.85
N SER A 223 1.52 0.39 -14.16
CA SER A 223 0.15 0.47 -14.70
C SER A 223 -0.66 -0.74 -14.26
N LEU A 224 -0.13 -1.96 -14.46
CA LEU A 224 -0.83 -3.20 -14.10
C LEU A 224 -1.19 -3.22 -12.60
N MET A 225 -0.24 -2.81 -11.76
CA MET A 225 -0.42 -2.71 -10.32
C MET A 225 -1.42 -1.63 -9.93
N HIS A 226 -1.36 -0.45 -10.55
CA HIS A 226 -2.33 0.60 -10.31
C HIS A 226 -3.76 0.15 -10.67
N HIS A 227 -3.93 -0.56 -11.79
CA HIS A 227 -5.22 -1.11 -12.22
C HIS A 227 -5.73 -2.19 -11.25
N LEU A 228 -4.89 -3.14 -10.86
CA LEU A 228 -5.23 -4.15 -9.84
C LEU A 228 -5.69 -3.49 -8.53
N ARG A 229 -4.93 -2.51 -8.06
CA ARG A 229 -5.26 -1.75 -6.85
C ARG A 229 -6.62 -1.06 -6.98
N LEU A 230 -6.85 -0.29 -8.04
CA LEU A 230 -8.13 0.40 -8.24
C LEU A 230 -9.30 -0.58 -8.31
N LYS A 231 -9.12 -1.73 -8.95
CA LYS A 231 -10.15 -2.75 -9.07
C LYS A 231 -10.53 -3.34 -7.71
N LEU A 232 -9.53 -3.63 -6.88
CA LEU A 232 -9.75 -4.12 -5.52
C LEU A 232 -10.31 -3.02 -4.59
N GLU A 233 -9.82 -1.78 -4.68
CA GLU A 233 -10.33 -0.64 -3.91
C GLU A 233 -11.82 -0.41 -4.20
N ASN A 234 -12.21 -0.43 -5.48
CA ASN A 234 -13.61 -0.29 -5.88
C ASN A 234 -14.46 -1.46 -5.36
N ARG A 235 -13.98 -2.70 -5.51
CA ARG A 235 -14.68 -3.92 -5.10
C ARG A 235 -14.90 -4.00 -3.59
N TYR A 236 -13.98 -3.48 -2.78
CA TYR A 236 -14.02 -3.56 -1.31
C TYR A 236 -14.23 -2.22 -0.62
N SER A 237 -14.70 -1.22 -1.37
CA SER A 237 -14.84 0.15 -0.93
C SER A 237 -15.60 0.28 0.40
N GLU A 238 -16.77 -0.37 0.56
CA GLU A 238 -17.55 -0.33 1.81
C GLU A 238 -16.81 -0.86 3.04
N VAL A 239 -16.02 -1.93 2.89
CA VAL A 239 -15.23 -2.49 4.00
C VAL A 239 -14.09 -1.55 4.37
N LEU A 240 -13.44 -0.98 3.35
CA LEU A 240 -12.36 -0.01 3.53
C LEU A 240 -12.87 1.31 4.16
N TYR A 241 -14.10 1.72 3.86
CA TYR A 241 -14.71 2.95 4.39
C TYR A 241 -15.10 2.88 5.87
N ASN A 242 -15.51 1.70 6.34
CA ASN A 242 -16.05 1.55 7.69
C ASN A 242 -14.99 1.30 8.77
N LEU A 243 -13.69 1.22 8.42
CA LEU A 243 -12.62 0.75 9.31
C LEU A 243 -11.30 1.57 9.28
N PRO A 244 -11.29 2.90 9.13
CA PRO A 244 -10.04 3.66 8.89
C PRO A 244 -8.95 3.44 9.95
N SER A 245 -9.22 3.67 11.24
CA SER A 245 -8.22 3.45 12.32
C SER A 245 -7.87 1.97 12.53
N THR A 246 -8.80 1.09 12.20
CA THR A 246 -8.63 -0.36 12.29
C THR A 246 -7.70 -0.88 11.20
N ILE A 247 -7.77 -0.31 9.99
CA ILE A 247 -6.94 -0.69 8.84
C ILE A 247 -5.46 -0.39 9.12
N ASP A 248 -5.15 0.77 9.68
CA ASP A 248 -3.76 1.13 9.99
C ASP A 248 -3.15 0.19 11.05
N ALA A 249 -3.90 -0.09 12.11
CA ALA A 249 -3.49 -1.03 13.15
C ALA A 249 -3.31 -2.46 12.61
N MET A 250 -4.25 -2.92 11.75
CA MET A 250 -4.13 -4.20 11.05
C MET A 250 -2.88 -4.26 10.18
N ALA A 251 -2.65 -3.24 9.36
CA ALA A 251 -1.49 -3.16 8.49
C ALA A 251 -0.19 -3.22 9.29
N ARG A 252 -0.06 -2.41 10.36
CA ARG A 252 1.10 -2.44 11.26
C ARG A 252 1.33 -3.83 11.86
N ALA A 253 0.28 -4.46 12.37
CA ALA A 253 0.35 -5.79 12.98
C ALA A 253 0.79 -6.86 11.98
N ILE A 254 0.27 -6.84 10.75
CA ILE A 254 0.62 -7.79 9.70
C ILE A 254 2.06 -7.58 9.24
N LEU A 255 2.44 -6.33 8.93
CA LEU A 255 3.75 -5.99 8.37
C LEU A 255 4.91 -6.32 9.31
N THR A 256 4.66 -6.27 10.62
CA THR A 256 5.67 -6.61 11.64
C THR A 256 5.50 -7.99 12.22
N ARG A 257 4.53 -8.75 11.71
CA ARG A 257 4.20 -10.08 12.19
C ARG A 257 4.04 -10.07 13.72
N ALA A 258 3.31 -9.06 14.22
CA ALA A 258 3.08 -8.87 15.64
C ALA A 258 2.36 -10.09 16.23
N TYR A 259 2.88 -10.61 17.35
CA TYR A 259 2.25 -11.72 18.05
C TYR A 259 1.09 -11.20 18.90
N LEU A 260 -0.11 -11.69 18.62
CA LEU A 260 -1.36 -11.19 19.19
C LEU A 260 -2.03 -12.27 20.02
N ASP A 261 -2.43 -11.89 21.23
CA ASP A 261 -3.32 -12.67 22.08
C ASP A 261 -4.74 -12.64 21.48
N PRO A 262 -5.39 -13.79 21.23
CA PRO A 262 -6.72 -13.84 20.61
C PRO A 262 -7.80 -13.18 21.47
N ASN A 263 -7.57 -13.03 22.77
CA ASN A 263 -8.52 -12.49 23.74
C ASN A 263 -8.23 -11.04 24.13
N LYS A 264 -7.22 -10.41 23.53
CA LYS A 264 -6.92 -8.99 23.74
C LYS A 264 -7.15 -8.19 22.46
N PRO A 265 -7.60 -6.93 22.57
CA PRO A 265 -7.69 -6.06 21.41
C PRO A 265 -6.34 -5.90 20.71
N VAL A 266 -6.36 -5.82 19.38
CA VAL A 266 -5.17 -5.48 18.60
C VAL A 266 -4.76 -4.05 18.95
N PRO A 267 -3.48 -3.78 19.27
CA PRO A 267 -3.00 -2.45 19.63
C PRO A 267 -3.47 -1.38 18.63
N GLY A 268 -4.01 -0.27 19.14
CA GLY A 268 -4.60 0.79 18.33
C GLY A 268 -6.06 0.56 17.92
N THR A 269 -6.69 -0.52 18.39
CA THR A 269 -8.12 -0.83 18.13
C THR A 269 -8.82 -1.35 19.39
N GLU A 270 -10.15 -1.37 19.36
CA GLU A 270 -10.99 -2.07 20.35
C GLU A 270 -11.31 -3.52 19.94
N LYS A 271 -10.81 -3.97 18.78
CA LYS A 271 -11.21 -5.24 18.16
C LYS A 271 -10.22 -6.36 18.43
N LEU A 272 -10.74 -7.55 18.68
CA LEU A 272 -9.96 -8.78 18.79
C LEU A 272 -9.42 -9.22 17.42
N PRO A 273 -8.29 -9.96 17.36
CA PRO A 273 -7.75 -10.47 16.09
C PRO A 273 -8.77 -11.25 15.26
N GLY A 274 -9.63 -12.04 15.93
CA GLY A 274 -10.68 -12.80 15.27
C GLY A 274 -11.75 -11.92 14.62
N GLU A 275 -12.11 -10.80 15.24
CA GLU A 275 -13.12 -9.86 14.72
C GLU A 275 -12.62 -9.13 13.47
N LEU A 276 -11.30 -8.90 13.39
CA LEU A 276 -10.66 -8.31 12.22
C LEU A 276 -10.62 -9.27 11.03
N ALA A 277 -10.51 -10.57 11.29
CA ALA A 277 -10.50 -11.60 10.26
C ALA A 277 -11.90 -11.88 9.64
N ILE A 278 -13.00 -11.45 10.28
CA ILE A 278 -14.39 -11.73 9.83
C ILE A 278 -14.65 -11.26 8.40
N ALA A 279 -14.06 -10.13 8.00
CA ALA A 279 -14.25 -9.56 6.66
C ALA A 279 -13.58 -10.40 5.54
N GLY A 280 -12.75 -11.39 5.88
CA GLY A 280 -12.04 -12.23 4.91
C GLY A 280 -10.91 -11.52 4.15
N LEU A 281 -10.62 -10.26 4.46
CA LEU A 281 -9.49 -9.50 3.91
C LEU A 281 -8.16 -9.94 4.54
N VAL A 282 -8.20 -10.24 5.84
CA VAL A 282 -7.05 -10.69 6.62
C VAL A 282 -7.39 -12.01 7.29
N ARG A 283 -6.35 -12.77 7.64
CA ARG A 283 -6.48 -14.04 8.34
C ARG A 283 -5.83 -13.93 9.70
N TYR A 284 -6.41 -14.58 10.71
CA TYR A 284 -5.74 -14.79 11.98
C TYR A 284 -5.22 -16.23 12.02
N VAL A 285 -3.91 -16.40 12.12
CA VAL A 285 -3.24 -17.70 12.07
C VAL A 285 -2.57 -17.98 13.41
N GLN A 286 -3.00 -19.03 14.08
CA GLN A 286 -2.32 -19.58 15.25
C GLN A 286 -1.32 -20.66 14.80
N PRO A 287 -0.01 -20.48 15.02
CA PRO A 287 0.96 -21.50 14.68
C PRO A 287 0.81 -22.70 15.61
N ARG A 288 0.88 -23.92 15.05
CA ARG A 288 0.85 -25.14 15.86
C ARG A 288 2.03 -25.15 16.83
N GLY A 289 1.75 -25.40 18.12
CA GLY A 289 2.77 -25.54 19.16
C GLY A 289 3.30 -24.22 19.77
N LEU A 290 2.82 -23.05 19.32
CA LEU A 290 3.25 -21.74 19.82
C LEU A 290 2.12 -21.08 20.63
N GLY A 291 2.02 -21.44 21.91
CA GLY A 291 1.17 -20.76 22.90
C GLY A 291 -0.31 -20.66 22.50
N THR A 292 -1.01 -19.70 23.12
CA THR A 292 -2.42 -19.39 22.82
C THR A 292 -2.58 -18.26 21.81
N GLY A 293 -1.50 -17.66 21.33
CA GLY A 293 -1.48 -16.48 20.46
C GLY A 293 -1.30 -16.80 18.98
N GLY A 294 -1.31 -15.76 18.15
CA GLY A 294 -1.25 -15.90 16.71
C GLY A 294 -0.90 -14.60 15.99
N TYR A 295 -0.97 -14.63 14.68
CA TYR A 295 -0.58 -13.53 13.80
C TYR A 295 -1.73 -13.14 12.88
N LEU A 296 -1.88 -11.85 12.62
CA LEU A 296 -2.63 -11.41 11.46
C LEU A 296 -1.78 -11.56 10.21
N THR A 297 -2.35 -12.09 9.14
CA THR A 297 -1.70 -12.21 7.84
C THR A 297 -2.62 -11.67 6.74
N ALA A 298 -2.02 -11.08 5.73
CA ALA A 298 -2.69 -10.69 4.51
C ALA A 298 -1.70 -10.74 3.35
N PRO A 299 -2.18 -11.03 2.13
CA PRO A 299 -1.42 -10.78 0.92
C PRO A 299 -0.88 -9.36 0.83
N TYR A 300 0.27 -9.19 0.19
CA TYR A 300 0.93 -7.90 0.04
C TYR A 300 0.05 -6.86 -0.66
N ILE A 301 -0.75 -7.27 -1.65
CA ILE A 301 -1.69 -6.36 -2.35
C ILE A 301 -2.69 -5.69 -1.41
N TRP A 302 -3.13 -6.38 -0.35
CA TRP A 302 -4.01 -5.81 0.67
C TRP A 302 -3.28 -4.82 1.56
N LEU A 303 -2.03 -5.11 1.92
CA LEU A 303 -1.18 -4.18 2.68
C LEU A 303 -0.93 -2.90 1.89
N TRP A 304 -0.71 -3.02 0.59
CA TRP A 304 -0.60 -1.86 -0.28
C TRP A 304 -1.90 -1.05 -0.30
N LEU A 305 -3.06 -1.69 -0.45
CA LEU A 305 -4.36 -1.02 -0.38
C LEU A 305 -4.58 -0.30 0.96
N PHE A 306 -4.24 -0.94 2.07
CA PHE A 306 -4.34 -0.34 3.41
C PHE A 306 -3.43 0.90 3.54
N SER A 307 -2.21 0.84 2.99
CA SER A 307 -1.23 1.93 3.08
C SER A 307 -1.51 3.14 2.17
N CYS A 308 -2.27 2.94 1.09
CA CYS A 308 -2.41 3.89 0.00
C CYS A 308 -3.86 4.37 -0.22
N SER A 309 -4.77 4.08 0.71
CA SER A 309 -6.14 4.57 0.63
C SER A 309 -6.14 6.11 0.75
N PRO A 310 -6.58 6.88 -0.27
CA PRO A 310 -6.54 8.34 -0.26
C PRO A 310 -7.45 9.00 0.78
N ARG A 311 -8.24 8.20 1.51
CA ARG A 311 -9.37 8.65 2.34
C ARG A 311 -9.25 8.26 3.80
N THR A 312 -8.39 7.30 4.14
CA THR A 312 -7.83 7.22 5.50
C THR A 312 -6.72 8.27 5.56
N GLY A 313 -6.51 8.93 6.71
CA GLY A 313 -5.37 9.81 6.88
C GLY A 313 -4.11 8.95 6.82
N ALA A 314 -3.62 8.68 5.60
CA ALA A 314 -2.71 7.58 5.35
C ALA A 314 -1.52 7.65 6.31
N ASP A 315 -1.32 6.56 7.04
CA ASP A 315 -0.31 6.47 8.07
C ASP A 315 1.05 6.93 7.51
N PRO A 316 1.64 8.02 8.04
CA PRO A 316 2.91 8.54 7.54
C PRO A 316 4.03 7.51 7.58
N LEU A 317 3.92 6.48 8.42
CA LEU A 317 4.87 5.36 8.46
C LEU A 317 4.68 4.38 7.30
N LEU A 318 3.43 4.09 6.93
CA LEU A 318 3.11 3.22 5.80
C LEU A 318 3.40 3.93 4.47
N LEU A 319 3.09 5.22 4.36
CA LEU A 319 3.40 6.02 3.16
C LEU A 319 4.91 6.09 2.85
N LYS A 320 5.76 6.14 3.89
CA LYS A 320 7.22 6.21 3.74
C LYS A 320 7.84 4.95 3.13
N TRP A 321 7.16 3.82 3.24
CA TRP A 321 7.67 2.53 2.79
C TRP A 321 7.42 2.23 1.32
N ARG A 322 6.74 3.14 0.59
CA ARG A 322 6.54 3.07 -0.87
C ARG A 322 6.25 1.63 -1.33
N PHE A 323 5.10 1.09 -0.90
CA PHE A 323 4.65 -0.25 -1.28
C PHE A 323 4.55 -0.49 -2.81
N CYS A 324 4.62 0.59 -3.60
CA CYS A 324 4.78 0.62 -5.05
C CYS A 324 6.24 0.94 -5.44
N ASP A 325 7.18 0.18 -4.93
CA ASP A 325 8.63 0.16 -5.25
C ASP A 325 8.93 -0.67 -6.49
N TYR A 326 7.90 -1.01 -7.28
CA TYR A 326 8.05 -1.73 -8.54
C TYR A 326 9.03 -1.02 -9.46
N GLY A 327 8.95 0.30 -9.65
CA GLY A 327 9.96 1.07 -10.37
C GLY A 327 11.41 0.89 -9.87
N ASP A 328 11.62 0.75 -8.56
CA ASP A 328 12.94 0.50 -7.97
C ASP A 328 13.39 -0.95 -8.22
N LEU A 329 12.47 -1.93 -8.11
CA LEU A 329 12.67 -3.33 -8.52
C LEU A 329 12.95 -3.48 -10.02
N MET A 330 12.50 -2.52 -10.84
CA MET A 330 12.56 -2.53 -12.31
C MET A 330 13.76 -1.78 -12.89
N SER A 331 14.52 -1.07 -12.05
CA SER A 331 15.53 -0.12 -12.53
C SER A 331 16.82 -0.80 -13.02
N LYS A 332 16.88 -1.07 -14.33
CA LYS A 332 18.11 -1.00 -15.13
C LYS A 332 17.93 -0.04 -16.30
N GLN A 333 17.84 1.25 -16.02
CA GLN A 333 18.15 2.36 -16.94
C GLN A 333 17.65 3.67 -16.32
N ASN A 334 18.56 4.43 -15.72
CA ASN A 334 18.65 5.89 -15.78
C ASN A 334 19.69 6.34 -14.76
N ALA A 335 20.81 6.87 -15.24
CA ALA A 335 21.92 7.36 -14.43
C ALA A 335 21.57 8.61 -13.59
N ASP A 336 20.36 9.16 -13.75
CA ASP A 336 19.95 10.46 -13.18
C ASP A 336 18.93 10.38 -12.03
N SER A 337 18.54 9.17 -11.60
CA SER A 337 17.71 8.97 -10.40
C SER A 337 18.50 8.18 -9.37
N LEU A 338 18.79 8.83 -8.22
CA LEU A 338 19.44 8.36 -6.98
C LEU A 338 20.49 7.23 -7.15
N PRO A 339 21.76 7.49 -6.76
CA PRO A 339 22.93 6.74 -7.22
C PRO A 339 22.65 5.25 -7.24
N ALA A 340 22.82 4.61 -8.41
CA ALA A 340 22.61 3.20 -8.63
C ALA A 340 23.42 2.37 -7.61
N PHE A 341 22.81 2.10 -6.45
CA PHE A 341 23.39 1.29 -5.39
C PHE A 341 23.55 -0.13 -5.95
N GLN A 342 24.73 -0.71 -5.77
CA GLN A 342 24.94 -2.12 -6.10
C GLN A 342 23.90 -2.93 -5.32
N PHE A 343 23.24 -3.90 -5.94
CA PHE A 343 22.09 -4.63 -5.39
C PHE A 343 22.26 -5.12 -3.95
N TRP A 344 23.49 -5.47 -3.61
CA TRP A 344 23.82 -5.85 -2.25
C TRP A 344 23.55 -4.72 -1.24
N GLN A 345 23.98 -3.49 -1.54
CA GLN A 345 23.68 -2.29 -0.74
C GLN A 345 22.16 -2.03 -0.65
N GLN A 346 21.37 -2.45 -1.64
CA GLN A 346 19.90 -2.38 -1.55
C GLN A 346 19.35 -3.39 -0.53
N PHE A 347 19.93 -4.59 -0.43
CA PHE A 347 19.58 -5.52 0.64
C PHE A 347 19.98 -4.99 2.03
N GLU A 348 21.18 -4.42 2.17
CA GLU A 348 21.63 -3.80 3.42
C GLU A 348 20.69 -2.66 3.85
N TYR A 349 20.32 -1.81 2.89
CA TYR A 349 19.32 -0.76 3.06
C TYR A 349 17.97 -1.33 3.48
N PHE A 350 17.46 -2.33 2.76
CA PHE A 350 16.17 -2.93 3.02
C PHE A 350 16.09 -3.49 4.45
N VAL A 351 17.10 -4.24 4.89
CA VAL A 351 17.09 -4.84 6.24
C VAL A 351 17.21 -3.76 7.32
N ALA A 352 18.08 -2.76 7.14
CA ALA A 352 18.20 -1.64 8.08
C ALA A 352 16.93 -0.79 8.17
N ALA A 353 16.31 -0.51 7.01
CA ALA A 353 15.01 0.15 6.95
C ALA A 353 13.95 -0.69 7.67
N PHE A 354 13.88 -2.01 7.40
CA PHE A 354 12.91 -2.92 8.00
C PHE A 354 13.03 -2.96 9.52
N ARG A 355 14.26 -2.90 10.03
CA ARG A 355 14.51 -2.75 11.47
C ARG A 355 14.01 -1.41 12.03
N CYS A 356 14.16 -0.32 11.28
CA CYS A 356 13.52 0.96 11.65
C CYS A 356 12.00 0.85 11.67
N PHE A 357 11.42 0.13 10.72
CA PHE A 357 9.97 -0.08 10.67
C PHE A 357 9.45 -0.86 11.88
N LYS A 358 10.14 -1.96 12.24
CA LYS A 358 9.85 -2.74 13.45
C LYS A 358 9.90 -1.91 14.73
N SER A 359 10.75 -0.88 14.81
CA SER A 359 10.76 0.00 15.99
C SER A 359 9.52 0.88 16.13
N LYS A 360 8.90 1.28 15.00
CA LYS A 360 7.81 2.25 14.97
C LYS A 360 6.42 1.66 15.17
N VAL A 361 6.33 0.33 15.13
CA VAL A 361 5.11 -0.40 15.48
C VAL A 361 5.04 -0.78 16.95
N LEU A 362 6.14 -0.58 17.68
CA LEU A 362 6.20 -0.65 19.12
C LEU A 362 6.07 0.77 19.68
N ASP A 363 5.57 0.89 20.90
CA ASP A 363 5.44 2.18 21.56
C ASP A 363 6.82 2.78 21.83
N ASP A 364 6.96 4.07 21.59
CA ASP A 364 8.19 4.82 21.89
C ASP A 364 8.38 4.91 23.41
N GLY A 365 9.60 4.70 23.89
CA GLY A 365 9.91 4.64 25.32
C GLY A 365 9.42 3.38 26.04
N SER A 366 8.82 2.41 25.33
CA SER A 366 8.35 1.16 25.95
C SER A 366 9.46 0.13 26.12
N ARG A 367 9.36 -0.69 27.17
CA ARG A 367 10.29 -1.81 27.38
C ARG A 367 9.99 -2.92 26.37
N THR A 368 11.01 -3.37 25.66
CA THR A 368 10.93 -4.48 24.70
C THR A 368 12.18 -5.35 24.77
N SER A 369 12.29 -6.35 23.88
CA SER A 369 13.46 -7.21 23.77
C SER A 369 13.87 -7.50 22.32
N ILE A 370 15.11 -7.94 22.12
CA ILE A 370 15.61 -8.39 20.82
C ILE A 370 14.75 -9.55 20.30
N GLY A 371 14.36 -10.49 21.15
CA GLY A 371 13.46 -11.59 20.80
C GLY A 371 12.09 -11.12 20.30
N THR A 372 11.61 -9.97 20.79
CA THR A 372 10.36 -9.36 20.32
C THR A 372 10.53 -8.72 18.95
N VAL A 373 11.59 -7.93 18.76
CA VAL A 373 11.86 -7.23 17.48
C VAL A 373 12.26 -8.19 16.37
N HIS A 374 13.11 -9.16 16.66
CA HIS A 374 13.62 -10.14 15.71
C HIS A 374 12.83 -11.45 15.71
N ARG A 375 11.58 -11.42 16.19
CA ARG A 375 10.68 -12.58 16.17
C ARG A 375 10.67 -13.24 14.79
N GLY A 376 10.75 -14.57 14.78
CA GLY A 376 10.90 -15.39 13.57
C GLY A 376 12.35 -15.70 13.21
N ALA A 377 13.33 -15.00 13.75
CA ALA A 377 14.74 -15.39 13.65
C ALA A 377 15.07 -16.56 14.60
N ARG A 378 16.14 -17.30 14.29
CA ARG A 378 16.77 -18.23 15.24
C ARG A 378 17.70 -17.41 16.13
N LEU A 379 17.45 -17.40 17.44
CA LEU A 379 18.17 -16.58 18.41
C LEU A 379 18.77 -17.45 19.51
N ASN A 380 19.93 -17.06 20.03
CA ASN A 380 20.50 -17.56 21.27
C ASN A 380 20.76 -16.38 22.22
N GLY A 381 19.92 -16.27 23.25
CA GLY A 381 19.91 -15.16 24.20
C GLY A 381 18.96 -14.03 23.80
N ASP A 382 18.79 -13.07 24.70
CA ASP A 382 17.95 -11.90 24.52
C ASP A 382 18.56 -10.71 25.27
N ILE A 383 18.24 -9.49 24.82
CA ILE A 383 18.54 -8.24 25.51
C ILE A 383 17.25 -7.45 25.59
N GLU A 384 16.88 -7.07 26.80
CA GLU A 384 15.80 -6.11 27.02
C GLU A 384 16.32 -4.68 26.94
N PHE A 385 15.55 -3.80 26.29
CA PHE A 385 15.91 -2.40 26.08
C PHE A 385 14.67 -1.52 25.99
N THR A 386 14.87 -0.20 26.10
CA THR A 386 13.83 0.79 25.83
C THR A 386 13.75 1.05 24.33
N ASN A 387 12.59 0.81 23.73
CA ASN A 387 12.37 1.04 22.30
C ASN A 387 12.36 2.54 22.00
N HIS A 388 13.05 2.93 20.94
CA HIS A 388 12.97 4.26 20.34
C HIS A 388 12.56 4.15 18.89
N HIS A 389 11.75 5.08 18.39
CA HIS A 389 11.35 5.15 16.99
C HIS A 389 12.54 5.53 16.10
N LEU A 390 13.14 4.51 15.47
CA LEU A 390 14.38 4.64 14.74
C LEU A 390 14.23 5.42 13.43
N LYS A 391 15.27 6.19 13.13
CA LYS A 391 15.52 6.83 11.84
C LYS A 391 16.71 6.15 11.16
N LEU A 392 16.62 6.01 9.84
CA LEU A 392 17.71 5.47 9.06
C LEU A 392 18.76 6.55 8.80
N ALA A 393 20.04 6.20 8.92
CA ALA A 393 21.15 7.07 8.55
C ALA A 393 22.29 6.24 7.91
N PHE A 394 23.12 6.89 7.10
CA PHE A 394 24.27 6.28 6.44
C PHE A 394 25.54 6.95 6.93
N SER A 395 26.48 6.17 7.46
CA SER A 395 27.74 6.72 7.93
C SER A 395 28.61 7.15 6.77
N SER A 396 29.24 8.33 6.88
CA SER A 396 30.19 8.81 5.89
C SER A 396 31.56 8.11 5.98
N HIS A 397 31.80 7.32 7.03
CA HIS A 397 33.08 6.67 7.32
C HIS A 397 32.86 5.25 7.87
N HIS A 398 33.93 4.46 7.93
CA HIS A 398 33.87 3.17 8.62
C HIS A 398 33.84 3.38 10.13
N VAL A 399 32.80 2.85 10.77
CA VAL A 399 32.64 2.94 12.23
C VAL A 399 32.84 1.57 12.84
N ASN A 400 33.66 1.49 13.90
CA ASN A 400 33.78 0.29 14.71
C ASN A 400 32.47 0.08 15.51
N THR A 401 31.76 -1.00 15.20
CA THR A 401 30.40 -1.27 15.70
C THR A 401 30.35 -1.93 17.08
N LYS A 402 31.51 -2.29 17.64
CA LYS A 402 31.60 -2.95 18.96
C LYS A 402 31.32 -1.96 20.08
N SER A 403 30.45 -2.30 21.02
CA SER A 403 30.19 -1.45 22.20
C SER A 403 31.40 -1.29 23.12
N THR A 404 32.42 -2.15 22.98
CA THR A 404 33.70 -2.04 23.70
C THR A 404 34.66 -1.04 23.07
N SER A 405 34.38 -0.54 21.86
CA SER A 405 35.19 0.49 21.22
C SER A 405 35.06 1.81 21.97
N ASP A 406 36.19 2.39 22.38
CA ASP A 406 36.23 3.70 23.00
C ASP A 406 35.74 4.80 22.05
N GLU A 407 36.00 4.65 20.76
CA GLU A 407 35.48 5.54 19.72
C GLU A 407 33.96 5.57 19.76
N LEU A 408 33.31 4.41 19.68
CA LEU A 408 31.85 4.33 19.63
C LEU A 408 31.19 4.77 20.94
N ARG A 409 31.81 4.45 22.09
CA ARG A 409 31.31 4.88 23.42
C ARG A 409 31.31 6.40 23.58
N GLN A 410 32.33 7.07 23.04
CA GLN A 410 32.52 8.50 23.21
C GLN A 410 31.79 9.32 22.15
N VAL A 411 31.44 8.72 20.99
CA VAL A 411 30.74 9.39 19.89
C VAL A 411 29.37 9.91 20.35
N ALA A 412 29.29 11.23 20.53
CA ALA A 412 28.04 11.97 20.73
C ALA A 412 27.44 12.45 19.40
N ALA A 413 28.25 12.56 18.34
CA ALA A 413 27.80 13.01 17.02
C ALA A 413 28.49 12.18 15.96
N LEU A 414 27.73 11.32 15.29
CA LEU A 414 28.25 10.44 14.25
C LEU A 414 28.09 11.13 12.90
N ARG A 415 29.15 11.23 12.09
CA ARG A 415 29.06 11.85 10.77
C ARG A 415 28.35 10.92 9.79
N CYS A 416 27.21 11.37 9.30
CA CYS A 416 26.40 10.70 8.31
C CYS A 416 26.21 11.59 7.07
N GLU A 417 25.87 10.99 5.93
CA GLU A 417 25.72 11.69 4.64
C GLU A 417 24.72 12.86 4.71
N HIS A 418 23.71 12.77 5.57
CA HIS A 418 22.64 13.75 5.70
C HIS A 418 22.52 14.35 7.11
N GLY A 419 23.64 14.44 7.83
CA GLY A 419 23.71 15.14 9.11
C GLY A 419 24.58 14.44 10.13
N THR A 420 24.48 14.89 11.39
CA THR A 420 25.28 14.37 12.49
C THR A 420 24.39 13.87 13.63
N PRO A 421 23.74 12.69 13.49
CA PRO A 421 22.87 12.16 14.52
C PRO A 421 23.61 11.94 15.84
N ASP A 422 22.90 12.18 16.94
CA ASP A 422 23.39 11.84 18.28
C ASP A 422 23.19 10.35 18.54
N PHE A 423 24.29 9.60 18.45
CA PHE A 423 24.28 8.15 18.63
C PHE A 423 23.89 7.74 20.04
N ARG A 424 24.08 8.60 21.05
CA ARG A 424 23.78 8.28 22.45
C ARG A 424 22.29 8.15 22.72
N LYS A 425 21.45 8.77 21.88
CA LYS A 425 19.99 8.71 22.03
C LYS A 425 19.39 7.36 21.61
N GLY A 426 20.11 6.52 20.87
CA GLY A 426 19.56 5.24 20.39
C GLY A 426 18.43 5.39 19.35
N GLU A 427 18.23 6.58 18.79
CA GLU A 427 17.14 6.88 17.84
C GLU A 427 17.47 6.54 16.38
N HIS A 428 18.62 5.94 16.10
CA HIS A 428 19.09 5.72 14.73
C HIS A 428 19.53 4.27 14.48
N CYS A 429 19.12 3.73 13.33
CA CYS A 429 19.75 2.58 12.70
C CYS A 429 20.72 3.12 11.66
N ILE A 430 22.00 2.82 11.84
CA ILE A 430 23.07 3.37 11.01
C ILE A 430 23.58 2.28 10.10
N VAL A 431 23.54 2.50 8.78
CA VAL A 431 24.24 1.67 7.79
C VAL A 431 25.68 2.16 7.73
N ASN A 432 26.63 1.25 7.86
CA ASN A 432 28.05 1.56 7.90
C ASN A 432 28.57 1.87 6.49
N GLY A 433 29.77 2.45 6.41
CA GLY A 433 30.41 2.70 5.11
C GLY A 433 30.69 1.39 4.35
N PRO A 434 30.56 1.37 3.01
CA PRO A 434 30.79 0.18 2.20
C PRO A 434 32.19 -0.42 2.44
N SER A 435 32.28 -1.75 2.52
CA SER A 435 33.52 -2.48 2.80
C SER A 435 34.14 -2.23 4.18
N ALA A 436 33.36 -1.75 5.16
CA ALA A 436 33.83 -1.63 6.53
C ALA A 436 34.33 -2.99 7.07
N PRO A 437 35.45 -3.00 7.82
CA PRO A 437 35.95 -4.20 8.49
C PRO A 437 35.16 -4.48 9.79
N PHE A 438 33.93 -3.99 9.90
CA PHE A 438 33.03 -4.13 11.06
C PHE A 438 31.65 -4.59 10.60
N GLY A 439 30.62 -4.42 11.44
CA GLY A 439 29.24 -4.71 11.06
C GLY A 439 28.69 -3.75 10.01
N ASP A 440 27.78 -4.24 9.18
CA ASP A 440 27.21 -3.50 8.05
C ASP A 440 26.13 -2.51 8.51
N SER A 441 25.46 -2.80 9.62
CA SER A 441 24.57 -1.84 10.29
C SER A 441 24.61 -2.01 11.80
N PHE A 442 24.32 -0.94 12.53
CA PHE A 442 24.35 -0.96 13.98
C PHE A 442 23.38 0.04 14.60
N ILE A 443 22.90 -0.31 15.80
CA ILE A 443 21.96 0.45 16.61
C ILE A 443 22.48 0.46 18.05
N ARG A 444 22.39 1.60 18.72
CA ARG A 444 22.58 1.66 20.18
C ARG A 444 21.29 1.21 20.85
N LEU A 445 21.39 0.19 21.70
CA LEU A 445 20.28 -0.21 22.55
C LEU A 445 20.26 0.68 23.79
N ASP A 446 19.10 1.26 24.09
CA ASP A 446 18.90 2.05 25.31
C ASP A 446 18.82 1.10 26.52
N THR A 447 19.99 0.81 27.05
CA THR A 447 20.29 -0.17 28.09
C THR A 447 21.46 0.29 28.92
N GLU A 448 21.48 -0.13 30.19
CA GLU A 448 22.67 -0.05 31.03
C GLU A 448 23.08 -1.47 31.46
N PRO A 449 24.34 -1.89 31.20
CA PRO A 449 25.41 -1.14 30.52
C PRO A 449 25.15 -0.96 29.01
N PHE A 450 25.79 0.04 28.39
CA PHE A 450 25.76 0.29 26.94
C PHE A 450 26.06 -0.97 26.11
N ARG A 451 25.17 -1.26 25.16
CA ARG A 451 25.24 -2.37 24.20
C ARG A 451 24.83 -1.91 22.81
N THR A 452 25.33 -2.61 21.79
CA THR A 452 24.88 -2.43 20.41
C THR A 452 24.13 -3.66 19.90
N GLU A 453 23.15 -3.43 19.05
CA GLU A 453 22.61 -4.41 18.13
C GLU A 453 23.36 -4.20 16.80
N VAL A 454 24.02 -5.23 16.31
CA VAL A 454 24.89 -5.18 15.13
C VAL A 454 24.40 -6.18 14.11
N HIS A 455 24.24 -5.73 12.87
CA HIS A 455 23.83 -6.55 11.75
C HIS A 455 25.02 -6.82 10.83
N GLN A 456 25.12 -8.06 10.37
CA GLN A 456 25.96 -8.46 9.26
C GLN A 456 25.08 -9.11 8.21
N TYR A 457 25.34 -8.77 6.97
CA TYR A 457 24.63 -9.29 5.81
C TYR A 457 25.61 -10.17 5.03
N LYS A 458 25.15 -11.34 4.56
CA LYS A 458 25.97 -12.21 3.70
C LYS A 458 25.16 -12.76 2.53
N ARG A 459 25.67 -12.53 1.32
CA ARG A 459 25.22 -13.23 0.12
C ARG A 459 26.00 -14.52 0.01
N ILE A 460 25.29 -15.65 0.05
CA ILE A 460 25.88 -16.97 -0.21
C ILE A 460 25.28 -17.56 -1.46
N THR A 461 26.11 -18.23 -2.23
CA THR A 461 25.68 -19.18 -3.26
C THR A 461 25.34 -20.51 -2.60
N ASP A 462 24.39 -21.26 -3.18
CA ASP A 462 23.93 -22.52 -2.62
C ASP A 462 25.10 -23.46 -2.27
N GLY A 463 25.07 -24.01 -1.05
CA GLY A 463 26.07 -24.95 -0.53
C GLY A 463 27.27 -24.34 0.22
N THR A 464 27.42 -23.01 0.27
CA THR A 464 28.50 -22.37 1.05
C THR A 464 28.06 -22.14 2.50
N MET A 465 28.85 -22.62 3.47
CA MET A 465 28.62 -22.36 4.90
C MET A 465 29.35 -21.09 5.34
N ILE A 466 28.66 -20.24 6.09
CA ILE A 466 29.22 -19.01 6.65
C ILE A 466 29.98 -19.36 7.94
N ASP A 467 31.20 -18.85 8.08
CA ASP A 467 31.88 -18.84 9.38
C ASP A 467 31.25 -17.77 10.27
N PHE A 468 30.16 -18.15 10.95
CA PHE A 468 29.39 -17.27 11.82
C PHE A 468 30.25 -16.62 12.92
N LYS A 469 31.18 -17.39 13.48
CA LYS A 469 31.98 -16.93 14.62
C LYS A 469 32.94 -15.84 14.18
N THR A 470 33.60 -16.01 13.04
CA THR A 470 34.49 -14.98 12.48
C THR A 470 33.73 -13.70 12.15
N GLU A 471 32.54 -13.79 11.54
CA GLU A 471 31.71 -12.61 11.25
C GLU A 471 31.25 -11.89 12.52
N ARG A 472 30.85 -12.66 13.54
CA ARG A 472 30.48 -12.11 14.86
C ARG A 472 31.66 -11.41 15.53
N GLU A 473 32.85 -12.03 15.56
CA GLU A 473 34.04 -11.48 16.21
C GLU A 473 34.55 -10.21 15.52
N LYS A 474 34.37 -10.12 14.21
CA LYS A 474 34.64 -8.92 13.42
C LYS A 474 33.70 -7.76 13.82
N ALA A 475 32.40 -8.03 13.90
CA ALA A 475 31.37 -6.99 13.98
C ALA A 475 30.98 -6.59 15.42
N ALA A 476 30.96 -7.53 16.37
CA ALA A 476 30.32 -7.36 17.67
C ALA A 476 31.23 -7.76 18.83
N SER A 477 31.05 -7.12 19.99
CA SER A 477 31.69 -7.59 21.23
C SER A 477 30.90 -8.74 21.86
N SER A 478 31.42 -9.33 22.94
CA SER A 478 30.70 -10.36 23.70
C SER A 478 29.44 -9.85 24.42
N LYS A 479 29.27 -8.52 24.54
CA LYS A 479 28.11 -7.89 25.21
C LYS A 479 27.02 -7.43 24.23
N ASP A 480 27.34 -7.38 22.95
CA ASP A 480 26.47 -6.89 21.89
C ASP A 480 25.57 -8.02 21.36
N PHE A 481 24.43 -7.64 20.80
CA PHE A 481 23.61 -8.58 20.05
C PHE A 481 24.04 -8.60 18.59
N PHE A 482 24.42 -9.76 18.08
CA PHE A 482 24.82 -9.91 16.68
C PHE A 482 23.73 -10.61 15.86
N MET A 483 23.31 -10.01 14.76
CA MET A 483 22.36 -10.59 13.81
C MET A 483 23.03 -10.83 12.46
N LEU A 484 22.98 -12.06 11.96
CA LEU A 484 23.39 -12.40 10.60
C LEU A 484 22.16 -12.57 9.71
N PHE A 485 22.14 -11.94 8.54
CA PHE A 485 21.10 -12.14 7.52
C PHE A 485 21.71 -12.72 6.24
N THR A 486 21.12 -13.80 5.73
CA THR A 486 21.57 -14.46 4.51
C THR A 486 20.45 -15.18 3.77
N ALA A 487 20.43 -15.14 2.44
CA ALA A 487 19.37 -15.79 1.67
C ALA A 487 19.58 -17.29 1.42
N GLY A 488 20.77 -17.83 1.71
CA GLY A 488 20.99 -19.28 1.63
C GLY A 488 20.61 -19.99 2.92
N ASP A 489 20.53 -21.32 2.85
CA ASP A 489 20.18 -22.15 3.98
C ASP A 489 21.41 -22.41 4.86
N GLN A 490 21.27 -22.30 6.19
CA GLN A 490 22.37 -22.45 7.15
C GLN A 490 21.94 -23.29 8.38
N PRO A 491 21.45 -24.53 8.18
CA PRO A 491 20.82 -25.30 9.24
C PRO A 491 21.75 -25.60 10.43
N ASP A 492 23.03 -25.84 10.17
CA ASP A 492 23.99 -26.38 11.15
C ASP A 492 24.79 -25.32 11.94
N ILE A 493 24.40 -24.04 11.89
CA ILE A 493 25.09 -23.00 12.66
C ILE A 493 24.71 -23.10 14.14
N GLU A 494 25.67 -23.41 15.00
CA GLU A 494 25.57 -23.24 16.44
C GLU A 494 25.75 -21.75 16.78
N LEU A 495 24.67 -21.12 17.26
CA LEU A 495 24.69 -19.69 17.60
C LEU A 495 25.40 -19.46 18.93
N PRO A 496 26.44 -18.61 19.00
CA PRO A 496 26.99 -18.15 20.27
C PRO A 496 25.97 -17.33 21.07
N PRO A 497 26.19 -17.10 22.38
CA PRO A 497 25.32 -16.23 23.17
C PRO A 497 25.21 -14.81 22.59
N LEU A 498 24.03 -14.22 22.73
CA LEU A 498 23.66 -12.90 22.23
C LEU A 498 23.84 -12.82 20.71
N SER A 499 23.33 -13.81 20.01
CA SER A 499 23.44 -13.87 18.55
C SER A 499 22.17 -14.44 17.93
N GLY A 500 21.95 -14.10 16.68
CA GLY A 500 20.82 -14.57 15.91
C GLY A 500 21.13 -14.66 14.43
N ILE A 501 20.33 -15.45 13.73
CA ILE A 501 20.41 -15.62 12.29
C ILE A 501 19.02 -15.61 11.65
N VAL A 502 18.94 -14.92 10.52
CA VAL A 502 17.86 -15.05 9.54
C VAL A 502 18.47 -15.64 8.28
N ASP A 503 18.04 -16.86 7.97
CA ASP A 503 18.48 -17.63 6.81
C ASP A 503 17.26 -18.09 6.00
N ARG A 504 17.50 -18.89 4.95
CA ARG A 504 16.40 -19.41 4.12
C ARG A 504 15.33 -20.17 4.90
N SER A 505 15.69 -20.88 5.97
CA SER A 505 14.77 -21.74 6.75
C SER A 505 13.74 -20.95 7.55
N ASN A 506 14.06 -19.72 7.94
CA ASN A 506 13.22 -18.88 8.80
C ASN A 506 12.90 -17.51 8.17
N TRP A 507 13.25 -17.32 6.90
CA TRP A 507 13.09 -16.08 6.13
C TRP A 507 11.66 -15.54 6.17
N ASP A 508 10.68 -16.40 5.83
CA ASP A 508 9.26 -16.05 5.85
C ASP A 508 8.77 -15.72 7.26
N GLN A 509 9.33 -16.39 8.26
CA GLN A 509 8.97 -16.17 9.66
C GLN A 509 9.43 -14.78 10.13
N HIS A 510 10.59 -14.32 9.65
CA HIS A 510 11.16 -13.03 10.06
C HIS A 510 10.61 -11.83 9.26
N PHE A 511 10.57 -11.94 7.93
CA PHE A 511 10.17 -10.85 7.04
C PHE A 511 8.67 -10.83 6.73
N GLY A 512 7.96 -11.95 6.97
CA GLY A 512 6.51 -12.03 6.75
C GLY A 512 6.15 -11.70 5.29
N PRO A 513 5.19 -10.78 5.05
CA PRO A 513 4.78 -10.39 3.69
C PRO A 513 5.91 -9.82 2.81
N PHE A 514 7.02 -9.35 3.40
CA PHE A 514 8.15 -8.83 2.63
C PHE A 514 9.18 -9.90 2.25
N ALA A 515 8.99 -11.16 2.63
CA ALA A 515 9.98 -12.22 2.44
C ALA A 515 10.42 -12.38 0.98
N GLY A 516 9.49 -12.33 0.02
CA GLY A 516 9.81 -12.38 -1.41
C GLY A 516 10.69 -11.21 -1.86
N ARG A 517 10.39 -9.98 -1.42
CA ARG A 517 11.18 -8.77 -1.75
C ARG A 517 12.56 -8.82 -1.13
N ALA A 518 12.64 -9.18 0.15
CA ALA A 518 13.88 -9.39 0.86
C ALA A 518 14.75 -10.43 0.13
N PHE A 519 14.15 -11.52 -0.35
CA PHE A 519 14.85 -12.56 -1.10
C PHE A 519 15.36 -12.04 -2.45
N VAL A 520 14.54 -11.32 -3.22
CA VAL A 520 14.93 -10.73 -4.51
C VAL A 520 16.13 -9.80 -4.35
N PHE A 521 16.09 -8.90 -3.37
CA PHE A 521 17.23 -8.02 -3.07
C PHE A 521 18.48 -8.79 -2.66
N ALA A 522 18.32 -9.89 -1.91
CA ALA A 522 19.44 -10.68 -1.43
C ALA A 522 20.08 -11.57 -2.52
N THR A 523 19.31 -12.07 -3.50
CA THR A 523 19.78 -13.11 -4.45
C THR A 523 19.89 -12.66 -5.90
N ALA A 524 18.92 -11.91 -6.42
CA ALA A 524 18.74 -11.69 -7.86
C ALA A 524 19.17 -10.29 -8.35
N GLY A 525 19.21 -9.30 -7.45
CA GLY A 525 19.34 -7.90 -7.86
C GLY A 525 18.06 -7.34 -8.49
N ALA A 526 18.07 -6.07 -8.89
CA ALA A 526 16.94 -5.44 -9.56
C ALA A 526 16.67 -6.12 -10.90
N LEU A 527 15.40 -6.40 -11.14
CA LEU A 527 14.92 -7.13 -12.30
C LEU A 527 14.98 -6.20 -13.52
N ASP A 528 15.78 -6.59 -14.51
CA ASP A 528 15.63 -6.05 -15.86
C ASP A 528 14.58 -6.89 -16.58
N ILE A 529 13.33 -6.65 -16.22
CA ILE A 529 12.18 -7.42 -16.74
C ILE A 529 12.02 -7.28 -18.25
N ASN A 530 12.63 -6.25 -18.85
CA ASN A 530 12.57 -5.96 -20.28
C ASN A 530 13.64 -6.76 -21.06
N ARG A 531 14.56 -7.46 -20.38
CA ARG A 531 15.69 -8.17 -21.01
C ARG A 531 16.01 -9.55 -20.43
N ALA A 532 15.32 -9.98 -19.38
CA ALA A 532 15.61 -11.26 -18.72
C ALA A 532 15.40 -12.45 -19.67
N THR A 533 16.40 -13.34 -19.74
CA THR A 533 16.29 -14.61 -20.47
C THR A 533 16.30 -15.79 -19.49
N ARG A 534 15.89 -16.97 -19.98
CA ARG A 534 15.77 -18.22 -19.19
C ARG A 534 17.05 -18.68 -18.46
N LYS A 535 18.19 -18.05 -18.73
CA LYS A 535 19.49 -18.34 -18.10
C LYS A 535 19.85 -17.38 -16.96
N ASP A 536 19.05 -16.31 -16.78
CA ASP A 536 19.25 -15.29 -15.75
C ASP A 536 18.36 -15.57 -14.51
N LEU A 537 17.70 -16.73 -14.50
CA LEU A 537 16.90 -17.36 -13.43
C LEU A 537 17.56 -18.70 -13.08
#